data_AF-A0A3A4JSQ1-F1
#
_entry.id   AF-A0A3A4JSQ1-F1
#
_cell.length_a   1.000
_cell.length_b   1.000
_cell.length_c   1.000
_cell.angle_alpha   90.00
_cell.angle_beta   90.00
_cell.angle_gamma   90.00
#
_symmetry.space_group_name_H-M   'P 1'
#
loop_
_entity.id
_entity.type
_entity.pdbx_description
1 polymer ?
#
loop_
_entity_poly.entity_id
_entity_poly.type
_entity_poly.pdbx_seq_one_letter_code
_entity_poly.pdbx_strand_id
1 'polypeptide(L)'
;MTHLQAVAWLSAGLALLLGLSGCEEGRGSEMKPGDDFTLTSSAFADKGHIPAAYGCGKERNWRKPSVPLTWAKAPQGTKSFVLLMDDPDPVARYWVHWLVVDVPAETMALAKGASGAAMPAGARELTNSFGEAGYGVVPVE
;
A
#
# COMPACT_ATOMS: atom_id res chain seq x y z
N MET A 1 4.06 -14.84 11.39
CA MET A 1 3.32 -13.61 11.80
C MET A 1 3.52 -12.65 10.64
N THR A 2 2.49 -12.46 9.81
CA THR A 2 2.63 -11.76 8.53
C THR A 2 2.62 -10.25 8.79
N HIS A 3 3.77 -9.59 8.61
CA HIS A 3 3.94 -8.17 8.84
C HIS A 3 3.72 -7.42 7.53
N LEU A 4 2.58 -6.76 7.33
CA LEU A 4 2.45 -5.82 6.22
C LEU A 4 3.41 -4.64 6.41
N GLN A 5 4.35 -4.44 5.50
CA GLN A 5 5.12 -3.21 5.41
C GLN A 5 4.70 -2.44 4.16
N ALA A 6 3.96 -1.34 4.34
CA ALA A 6 3.70 -0.41 3.23
C ALA A 6 4.94 0.48 3.04
N VAL A 7 5.72 0.21 1.99
CA VAL A 7 6.87 1.06 1.61
C VAL A 7 6.46 2.01 0.50
N ALA A 8 6.44 3.31 0.80
CA ALA A 8 6.25 4.37 -0.20
C ALA A 8 7.63 4.82 -0.74
N TRP A 9 7.87 4.61 -2.03
CA TRP A 9 9.04 5.16 -2.71
C TRP A 9 8.73 6.56 -3.24
N LEU A 10 9.44 7.57 -2.75
CA LEU A 10 9.50 8.91 -3.34
C LEU A 10 10.57 8.92 -4.43
N SER A 11 10.18 8.96 -5.70
CA SER A 11 11.10 9.27 -6.78
C SER A 11 11.33 10.78 -6.83
N ALA A 12 12.41 11.24 -6.19
CA ALA A 12 12.93 12.59 -6.40
C ALA A 12 13.56 12.67 -7.80
N GLY A 13 12.96 13.46 -8.69
CA GLY A 13 13.49 13.72 -10.03
C GLY A 13 14.81 14.50 -9.96
N LEU A 14 15.86 13.98 -10.59
CA LEU A 14 17.16 14.62 -10.71
C LEU A 14 17.08 15.72 -11.79
N ALA A 15 16.91 16.97 -11.39
CA ALA A 15 17.08 18.13 -12.27
C ALA A 15 18.55 18.57 -12.22
N LEU A 16 19.28 18.32 -13.32
CA LEU A 16 20.63 18.85 -13.51
C LEU A 16 20.53 20.30 -14.01
N LEU A 17 20.77 21.27 -13.14
CA LEU A 17 20.97 22.67 -13.51
C LEU A 17 22.30 23.17 -12.92
N LEU A 18 23.23 23.49 -13.81
CA LEU A 18 24.47 24.20 -13.51
C LEU A 18 24.13 25.68 -13.28
N GLY A 19 24.40 26.20 -12.08
CA GLY A 19 24.28 27.62 -11.75
C GLY A 19 24.88 27.94 -10.39
N LEU A 20 25.94 28.73 -10.36
CA LEU A 20 26.65 29.19 -9.16
C LEU A 20 25.82 30.22 -8.37
N SER A 21 26.03 30.23 -7.04
CA SER A 21 25.55 31.20 -6.03
C SER A 21 24.22 30.90 -5.34
N GLY A 22 24.33 30.43 -4.09
CA GLY A 22 23.25 30.40 -3.10
C GLY A 22 23.08 29.03 -2.45
N CYS A 23 23.66 28.82 -1.26
CA CYS A 23 23.12 27.83 -0.33
C CYS A 23 21.79 28.40 0.20
N GLU A 24 20.70 28.18 -0.53
CA GLU A 24 19.39 28.16 0.11
C GLU A 24 19.17 26.73 0.59
N GLU A 25 19.54 26.52 1.85
CA GLU A 25 19.04 25.43 2.67
C GLU A 25 17.50 25.55 2.63
N GLY A 26 16.87 24.82 1.71
CA GLY A 26 15.43 24.68 1.70
C GLY A 26 15.05 24.20 3.09
N ARG A 27 14.36 25.06 3.85
CA ARG A 27 13.88 24.75 5.19
C ARG A 27 13.03 23.49 5.07
N GLY A 28 13.63 22.35 5.39
CA GLY A 28 12.89 21.18 5.79
C GLY A 28 12.06 21.62 6.98
N SER A 29 10.75 21.80 6.76
CA SER A 29 9.81 22.02 7.85
C SER A 29 10.05 20.91 8.86
N GLU A 30 10.43 21.30 10.08
CA GLU A 30 10.48 20.42 11.23
C GLU A 30 9.12 19.73 11.34
N MET A 31 9.08 18.42 11.05
CA MET A 31 7.85 17.65 11.04
C MET A 31 7.48 17.43 12.52
N LYS A 32 6.39 18.05 12.97
CA LYS A 32 5.91 17.89 14.34
C LYS A 32 5.50 16.42 14.55
N PRO A 33 5.84 15.80 15.69
CA PRO A 33 5.33 14.48 16.04
C PRO A 33 3.80 14.53 16.04
N GLY A 34 3.17 13.82 15.09
CA GLY A 34 1.73 13.86 14.90
C GLY A 34 1.25 14.12 13.46
N ASP A 35 2.13 14.42 12.50
CA ASP A 35 1.76 14.65 11.09
C ASP A 35 2.13 13.50 10.13
N ASP A 36 2.52 12.34 10.66
CA ASP A 36 2.97 11.22 9.85
C ASP A 36 1.85 10.66 8.97
N PHE A 37 2.21 10.26 7.75
CA PHE A 37 1.33 9.48 6.87
C PHE A 37 0.85 8.23 7.60
N THR A 38 -0.47 8.01 7.62
CA THR A 38 -1.06 6.86 8.31
C THR A 38 -1.78 5.96 7.31
N LEU A 39 -1.72 4.64 7.55
CA LEU A 39 -2.50 3.62 6.84
C LEU A 39 -3.17 2.74 7.89
N THR A 40 -4.49 2.56 7.77
CA THR A 40 -5.31 1.82 8.74
C THR A 40 -6.34 0.95 8.03
N SER A 41 -6.87 -0.05 8.74
CA SER A 41 -8.00 -0.85 8.29
C SER A 41 -9.09 -0.84 9.36
N SER A 42 -10.35 -0.76 8.96
CA SER A 42 -11.48 -0.97 9.86
C SER A 42 -11.72 -2.45 10.20
N ALA A 43 -11.07 -3.37 9.48
CA ALA A 43 -11.25 -4.81 9.68
C ALA A 43 -10.36 -5.39 10.80
N PHE A 44 -9.23 -4.75 11.11
CA PHE A 44 -8.28 -5.18 12.14
C PHE A 44 -7.38 -4.02 12.55
N ALA A 45 -6.88 -4.06 13.78
CA ALA A 45 -5.87 -3.12 14.27
C ALA A 45 -4.49 -3.43 13.66
N ASP A 46 -3.60 -2.43 13.61
CA ASP A 46 -2.19 -2.66 13.24
C ASP A 46 -1.59 -3.79 14.11
N LYS A 47 -0.84 -4.69 13.46
CA LYS A 47 -0.28 -5.92 14.06
C LYS A 47 -1.32 -6.86 14.67
N GLY A 48 -2.61 -6.61 14.45
CA GLY A 48 -3.71 -7.45 14.87
C GLY A 48 -3.93 -8.65 13.95
N HIS A 49 -4.86 -9.51 14.34
CA HIS A 49 -5.26 -10.66 13.54
C HIS A 49 -6.12 -10.22 12.35
N ILE A 50 -5.76 -10.66 11.13
CA ILE A 50 -6.57 -10.47 9.93
C ILE A 50 -7.74 -11.46 9.97
N PRO A 51 -9.01 -11.01 9.95
CA PRO A 51 -10.15 -11.91 10.01
C PRO A 51 -10.18 -12.89 8.83
N ALA A 52 -10.64 -14.12 9.05
CA ALA A 52 -10.71 -15.18 8.03
C ALA A 52 -11.56 -14.83 6.79
N ALA A 53 -12.41 -13.80 6.88
CA ALA A 53 -13.14 -13.25 5.74
C ALA A 53 -12.21 -12.59 4.69
N TYR A 54 -11.02 -12.14 5.12
CA TYR A 54 -10.03 -11.49 4.28
C TYR A 54 -8.75 -12.33 4.18
N GLY A 55 -8.33 -12.95 5.28
CA GLY A 55 -7.08 -13.70 5.40
C GLY A 55 -7.19 -15.19 5.07
N CYS A 56 -6.18 -15.93 5.52
CA CYS A 56 -6.17 -17.39 5.42
C CYS A 56 -7.35 -18.00 6.19
N GLY A 57 -8.01 -18.97 5.58
CA GLY A 57 -9.10 -19.72 6.19
C GLY A 57 -9.09 -21.16 5.73
N LYS A 58 -9.97 -22.00 6.30
CA LYS A 58 -10.10 -23.43 5.95
C LYS A 58 -10.60 -23.68 4.52
N GLU A 59 -10.92 -22.62 3.79
CA GLU A 59 -11.39 -22.70 2.42
C GLU A 59 -10.20 -22.67 1.46
N ARG A 60 -10.22 -23.54 0.43
CA ARG A 60 -9.22 -23.54 -0.64
C ARG A 60 -9.35 -22.36 -1.63
N ASN A 61 -10.13 -21.34 -1.27
CA ASN A 61 -10.33 -20.18 -2.11
C ASN A 61 -9.30 -19.10 -1.78
N TRP A 62 -8.36 -18.90 -2.70
CA TRP A 62 -7.33 -17.86 -2.61
C TRP A 62 -7.87 -16.46 -2.96
N ARG A 63 -9.00 -16.35 -3.69
CA ARG A 63 -9.66 -15.08 -4.02
C ARG A 63 -10.62 -14.69 -2.90
N LYS A 64 -10.17 -13.83 -2.01
CA LYS A 64 -11.00 -13.22 -0.94
C LYS A 64 -11.28 -11.76 -1.26
N PRO A 65 -12.32 -11.15 -0.65
CA PRO A 65 -12.48 -9.71 -0.69
C PRO A 65 -11.23 -9.02 -0.11
N SER A 66 -10.73 -7.98 -0.78
CA SER A 66 -9.65 -7.16 -0.23
C SER A 66 -10.07 -6.49 1.08
N VAL A 67 -9.11 -6.27 1.97
CA VAL A 67 -9.33 -5.56 3.23
C VAL A 67 -9.69 -4.09 2.95
N PRO A 68 -10.58 -3.46 3.75
CA PRO A 68 -10.79 -2.02 3.66
C PRO A 68 -9.53 -1.31 4.16
N LEU A 69 -9.02 -0.37 3.38
CA LEU A 69 -7.84 0.43 3.72
C LEU A 69 -8.21 1.90 3.68
N THR A 70 -7.73 2.67 4.67
CA THR A 70 -7.87 4.12 4.72
C THR A 70 -6.52 4.70 5.09
N TRP A 71 -6.10 5.73 4.37
CA TRP A 71 -4.90 6.49 4.70
C TRP A 71 -5.19 7.98 4.83
N ALA A 72 -4.32 8.68 5.54
CA ALA A 72 -4.42 10.11 5.76
C ALA A 72 -3.04 10.75 5.81
N LYS A 73 -3.02 12.09 5.75
CA LYS A 73 -1.79 12.90 5.87
C LYS A 73 -0.77 12.57 4.78
N ALA A 74 -1.25 12.40 3.55
CA ALA A 74 -0.38 12.32 2.38
C ALA A 74 0.48 13.60 2.29
N PRO A 75 1.80 13.49 2.05
CA PRO A 75 2.66 14.65 1.92
C PRO A 75 2.16 15.64 0.87
N GLN A 76 2.38 16.93 1.09
CA GLN A 76 2.02 17.95 0.12
C GLN A 76 2.72 17.68 -1.22
N GLY A 77 1.97 17.77 -2.31
CA GLY A 77 2.49 17.52 -3.66
C GLY A 77 2.48 16.05 -4.09
N THR A 78 1.94 15.13 -3.27
CA THR A 78 1.68 13.74 -3.67
C THR A 78 0.94 13.69 -5.02
N LYS A 79 1.43 12.86 -5.94
CA LYS A 79 0.88 12.74 -7.31
C LYS A 79 0.09 11.46 -7.54
N SER A 80 0.48 10.40 -6.85
CA SER A 80 -0.19 9.11 -6.85
C SER A 80 0.32 8.28 -5.68
N PHE A 81 -0.35 7.16 -5.42
CA PHE A 81 0.09 6.14 -4.46
C PHE A 81 0.37 4.81 -5.15
N VAL A 82 1.21 4.01 -4.49
CA VAL A 82 1.42 2.59 -4.75
C VAL A 82 1.01 1.82 -3.51
N LEU A 83 0.24 0.75 -3.68
CA LEU A 83 -0.05 -0.21 -2.63
C LEU A 83 0.74 -1.48 -2.91
N LEU A 84 1.63 -1.83 -1.99
CA LEU A 84 2.27 -3.14 -1.93
C LEU A 84 1.81 -3.83 -0.64
N MET A 85 1.27 -5.04 -0.78
CA MET A 85 0.96 -5.92 0.32
C MET A 85 1.79 -7.18 0.17
N ASP A 86 2.88 -7.26 0.92
CA ASP A 86 3.76 -8.41 0.97
C ASP A 86 3.64 -9.16 2.31
N ASP A 87 3.98 -10.45 2.27
CA ASP A 87 4.16 -11.27 3.46
C ASP A 87 5.65 -11.58 3.65
N PRO A 88 6.35 -10.84 4.55
CA PRO A 88 7.77 -11.02 4.79
C PRO A 88 8.08 -12.23 5.67
N ASP A 89 7.08 -13.03 6.07
CA ASP A 89 7.31 -14.27 6.80
C ASP A 89 8.26 -15.17 5.99
N PRO A 90 9.36 -15.67 6.58
CA PRO A 90 10.33 -16.51 5.86
C PRO A 90 9.70 -17.73 5.19
N VAL A 91 8.59 -18.25 5.73
CA VAL A 91 7.85 -19.38 5.15
C VAL A 91 7.16 -18.95 3.85
N ALA A 92 6.60 -17.73 3.82
CA ALA A 92 5.93 -17.16 2.66
C ALA A 92 6.91 -16.61 1.60
N ARG A 93 8.14 -16.27 1.99
CA ARG A 93 9.21 -15.78 1.09
C ARG A 93 8.86 -14.49 0.35
N TYR A 94 8.41 -13.46 1.08
CA TYR A 94 8.01 -12.17 0.51
C TYR A 94 6.86 -12.30 -0.48
N TRP A 95 5.84 -13.10 -0.11
CA TRP A 95 4.71 -13.35 -0.99
C TRP A 95 3.92 -12.06 -1.21
N VAL A 96 3.81 -11.61 -2.46
CA VAL A 96 3.02 -10.41 -2.79
C VAL A 96 1.56 -10.83 -2.93
N HIS A 97 0.74 -10.38 -1.99
CA HIS A 97 -0.70 -10.61 -1.95
C HIS A 97 -1.46 -9.62 -2.83
N TRP A 98 -0.97 -8.39 -2.94
CA TRP A 98 -1.61 -7.34 -3.73
C TRP A 98 -0.61 -6.25 -4.11
N LEU A 99 -0.64 -5.84 -5.38
CA LEU A 99 0.18 -4.76 -5.90
C LEU A 99 -0.69 -3.85 -6.78
N VAL A 100 -0.75 -2.57 -6.43
CA VAL A 100 -1.53 -1.55 -7.15
C VAL A 100 -0.65 -0.33 -7.40
N VAL A 101 -0.67 0.18 -8.62
CA VAL A 101 0.01 1.41 -9.02
C VAL A 101 -0.99 2.44 -9.53
N ASP A 102 -0.52 3.67 -9.72
CA ASP A 102 -1.29 4.76 -10.31
C ASP A 102 -2.59 5.11 -9.53
N VAL A 103 -2.63 4.85 -8.22
CA VAL A 103 -3.76 5.24 -7.37
C VAL A 103 -3.78 6.78 -7.29
N PRO A 104 -4.87 7.47 -7.67
CA PRO A 104 -4.92 8.94 -7.71
C PRO A 104 -4.62 9.57 -6.35
N ALA A 105 -3.95 10.73 -6.35
CA ALA A 105 -3.53 11.43 -5.13
C ALA A 105 -4.67 11.85 -4.19
N GLU A 106 -5.87 12.03 -4.74
CA GLU A 106 -7.10 12.34 -4.02
C GLU A 106 -7.76 11.12 -3.37
N THR A 107 -7.34 9.91 -3.74
CA THR A 107 -7.83 8.68 -3.11
C THR A 107 -7.29 8.61 -1.69
N MET A 108 -8.19 8.45 -0.71
CA MET A 108 -7.84 8.29 0.71
C MET A 108 -8.29 6.95 1.30
N ALA A 109 -8.96 6.11 0.49
CA ALA A 109 -9.41 4.81 0.91
C ALA A 109 -9.62 3.84 -0.26
N LEU A 110 -9.45 2.55 0.02
CA LEU A 110 -9.94 1.45 -0.80
C LEU A 110 -11.00 0.70 0.02
N ALA A 111 -12.19 0.55 -0.57
CA ALA A 111 -13.27 -0.16 0.09
C ALA A 111 -12.93 -1.65 0.27
N LYS A 112 -13.62 -2.29 1.20
CA LYS A 112 -13.67 -3.74 1.28
C LYS A 112 -14.02 -4.32 -0.10
N GLY A 113 -13.24 -5.29 -0.57
CA GLY A 113 -13.48 -5.94 -1.85
C GLY A 113 -13.32 -5.04 -3.07
N ALA A 114 -12.59 -3.92 -2.96
CA ALA A 114 -12.32 -3.03 -4.09
C ALA A 114 -11.51 -3.73 -5.19
N SER A 115 -10.60 -4.64 -4.84
CA SER A 115 -9.81 -5.39 -5.81
C SER A 115 -10.69 -6.11 -6.83
N GLY A 116 -10.40 -5.92 -8.12
CA GLY A 116 -11.14 -6.49 -9.24
C GLY A 116 -12.58 -5.99 -9.43
N ALA A 117 -13.06 -5.03 -8.62
CA ALA A 117 -14.46 -4.62 -8.64
C ALA A 117 -14.66 -3.10 -8.64
N ALA A 118 -14.02 -2.39 -7.72
CA ALA A 118 -14.29 -0.98 -7.44
C ALA A 118 -13.01 -0.18 -7.19
N MET A 119 -11.96 -0.45 -7.98
CA MET A 119 -10.73 0.32 -7.92
C MET A 119 -10.94 1.75 -8.42
N PRO A 120 -10.24 2.75 -7.84
CA PRO A 120 -10.28 4.12 -8.35
C PRO A 120 -9.92 4.20 -9.83
N ALA A 121 -10.54 5.12 -10.56
CA ALA A 121 -10.21 5.33 -11.97
C ALA A 121 -8.72 5.69 -12.11
N GLY A 122 -8.02 5.02 -13.04
CA GLY A 122 -6.58 5.19 -13.25
C GLY A 122 -5.70 4.24 -12.43
N ALA A 123 -6.20 3.71 -11.30
CA ALA A 123 -5.47 2.70 -10.53
C ALA A 123 -5.37 1.38 -11.31
N ARG A 124 -4.21 0.73 -11.21
CA ARG A 124 -3.91 -0.51 -11.93
C ARG A 124 -3.40 -1.57 -10.98
N GLU A 125 -4.11 -2.69 -10.93
CA GLU A 125 -3.66 -3.88 -10.22
C GLU A 125 -2.63 -4.63 -11.08
N LEU A 126 -1.46 -4.90 -10.52
CA LEU A 126 -0.39 -5.63 -11.18
C LEU A 126 -0.43 -7.11 -10.77
N THR A 127 0.35 -7.91 -11.50
CA THR A 127 0.52 -9.34 -11.22
C THR A 127 1.16 -9.55 -9.85
N ASN A 128 0.47 -10.29 -9.00
CA ASN A 128 0.91 -10.68 -7.65
C ASN A 128 1.68 -12.02 -7.69
N SER A 129 2.08 -12.55 -6.53
CA SER A 129 2.84 -13.83 -6.47
C SER A 129 2.01 -15.07 -6.86
N PHE A 130 0.69 -14.96 -6.96
CA PHE A 130 -0.17 -16.00 -7.52
C PHE A 130 -0.18 -16.01 -9.07
N GLY A 131 0.51 -15.06 -9.72
CA GLY A 131 0.49 -14.90 -11.18
C GLY A 131 -0.76 -14.18 -11.70
N GLU A 132 -1.50 -13.51 -10.82
CA GLU A 132 -2.83 -12.95 -11.11
C GLU A 132 -2.88 -11.46 -10.75
N ALA A 133 -3.74 -10.69 -11.41
CA ALA A 133 -4.02 -9.33 -10.98
C ALA A 133 -5.00 -9.34 -9.79
N GLY A 134 -4.71 -8.50 -8.81
CA GLY A 134 -5.58 -8.24 -7.66
C GLY A 134 -5.14 -8.89 -6.36
N TYR A 135 -6.05 -8.87 -5.38
CA TYR A 135 -5.83 -9.35 -4.02
C TYR A 135 -6.02 -10.87 -3.94
N GLY A 136 -5.08 -11.55 -3.29
CA GLY A 136 -5.16 -12.96 -2.99
C GLY A 136 -4.60 -13.31 -1.62
N VAL A 137 -4.98 -14.47 -1.09
CA VAL A 137 -4.45 -15.02 0.17
C VAL A 137 -4.00 -16.45 0.00
N VAL A 138 -2.96 -16.82 0.75
CA VAL A 138 -2.40 -18.16 0.72
C VAL A 138 -3.39 -19.10 1.42
N PRO A 139 -3.92 -20.14 0.74
CA PRO A 139 -4.74 -21.15 1.41
C PRO A 139 -3.89 -21.89 2.44
N VAL A 140 -4.45 -22.17 3.60
CA VAL A 140 -3.84 -23.12 4.55
C VAL A 140 -4.35 -24.53 4.22
N GLU A 141 -3.44 -25.50 4.16
CA GLU A 141 -3.76 -26.93 4.01
C GLU A 141 -4.51 -27.50 5.22
#